data_AF-A0A7U6LCB4-F1
#
_entry.id   AF-A0A7U6LCB4-F1
#
_cell.length_a   1.000
_cell.length_b   1.000
_cell.length_c   1.000
_cell.angle_alpha   90.00
_cell.angle_beta   90.00
_cell.angle_gamma   90.00
#
_symmetry.space_group_name_H-M   'P 1'
#
loop_
_entity.id
_entity.type
_entity.pdbx_description
1 polymer ?
#
loop_
_entity_poly.entity_id
_entity_poly.type
_entity_poly.pdbx_seq_one_letter_code
_entity_poly.pdbx_strand_id
1 'polypeptide(L)'
;MKKILLLLGVLVISANSFSAASIVGGGLNIHAGTSISGSSNYNLGTGSNTVTATGSSTISAGTKFTVPAGGTLDIVTDSGTIQTYTGPTVVTLTSPLSGSVTPATVGSVISSSGSTPSTPATPSTPSTPAAPTTPTTPSTPSTPAAPTPSTPTGSVPTFQGARSRVNYDLAKTITANGFKDLEQAKKENGANLNLQYLGGVNSYDYDSRYSSKTNGVVLSGTKNFGNFTMGAGFGYEKTNVKYKNSFDGVREKLDSYQASLSGKYDFTDNLDVASVLTYGSNKHKYKNYNNVKFDSDVLDFQTRLGYKFRDDSDENTYVKPYVGLGVTSVKEDSFTVGNVNFGKAKRSSGNATAGVYGQTRVGAVDLYGNIEYEQRFSRKSYNGERSISTNGVEVAKLAALDYDQGVFNLGLGAKYNVSDNFNMSAGYELYDTKNSIFKVGLGLEF
;
A
#
# COMPACT_ATOMS: atom_id res chain seq x y z
N MET A 1 14.64 11.36 34.63
CA MET A 1 13.24 11.01 34.29
C MET A 1 12.58 12.18 33.55
N LYS A 2 12.73 12.23 32.22
CA LYS A 2 12.13 13.22 31.29
C LYS A 2 12.56 12.76 29.89
N LYS A 3 11.93 11.71 29.37
CA LYS A 3 12.10 11.20 27.98
C LYS A 3 11.13 10.08 27.58
N ILE A 4 10.08 9.82 28.38
CA ILE A 4 9.03 8.83 28.09
C ILE A 4 7.68 9.50 27.77
N LEU A 5 7.60 10.83 27.83
CA LEU A 5 6.36 11.59 27.62
C LEU A 5 6.17 12.11 26.18
N LEU A 6 6.76 11.45 25.18
CA LEU A 6 6.58 11.82 23.77
C LEU A 6 5.79 10.77 22.96
N LEU A 7 5.43 9.63 23.55
CA LEU A 7 4.71 8.56 22.85
C LEU A 7 3.18 8.57 23.11
N LEU A 8 2.70 9.41 24.04
CA LEU A 8 1.28 9.59 24.32
C LEU A 8 0.68 10.86 23.68
N GLY A 9 1.49 11.69 23.00
CA GLY A 9 1.09 13.00 22.47
C GLY A 9 0.70 13.04 20.98
N VAL A 10 0.52 11.89 20.32
CA VAL A 10 0.12 11.81 18.90
C VAL A 10 -1.25 11.13 18.72
N LEU A 11 -1.95 10.87 19.82
CA LEU A 11 -3.38 10.59 19.80
C LEU A 11 -4.09 11.95 19.80
N VAL A 12 -4.95 12.21 18.80
CA VAL A 12 -5.69 13.47 18.57
C VAL A 12 -4.96 14.51 17.69
N ILE A 13 -4.79 14.25 16.39
CA ILE A 13 -4.97 15.27 15.33
C ILE A 13 -5.54 14.61 14.06
N SER A 14 -6.62 15.21 13.53
CA SER A 14 -7.20 15.04 12.19
C SER A 14 -8.01 13.78 11.86
N ALA A 15 -9.19 13.67 12.47
CA ALA A 15 -10.39 13.34 11.68
C ALA A 15 -10.81 14.64 10.98
N ASN A 16 -10.45 14.81 9.70
CA ASN A 16 -11.17 15.66 8.74
C ASN A 16 -10.57 15.44 7.34
N SER A 17 -11.48 15.24 6.37
CA SER A 17 -11.22 15.16 4.91
C SER A 17 -10.73 13.82 4.35
N PHE A 18 -11.58 12.79 4.36
CA PHE A 18 -11.49 11.67 3.41
C PHE A 18 -12.44 11.92 2.24
N SER A 19 -11.91 12.27 1.08
CA SER A 19 -12.56 12.03 -0.21
C SER A 19 -11.50 12.12 -1.32
N ALA A 20 -11.01 10.96 -1.73
CA ALA A 20 -10.35 10.79 -3.02
C ALA A 20 -10.69 9.38 -3.52
N ALA A 21 -11.88 9.26 -4.09
CA ALA A 21 -12.23 8.11 -4.90
C ALA A 21 -11.31 8.11 -6.13
N SER A 22 -10.74 6.96 -6.46
CA SER A 22 -10.31 6.75 -7.83
C SER A 22 -10.87 5.43 -8.32
N ILE A 23 -11.55 5.51 -9.43
CA ILE A 23 -12.10 4.40 -10.19
C ILE A 23 -11.38 4.47 -11.55
N VAL A 24 -10.98 3.32 -12.09
CA VAL A 24 -10.42 3.20 -13.44
C VAL A 24 -11.33 2.22 -14.19
N GLY A 25 -12.03 2.73 -15.18
CA GLY A 25 -12.97 2.02 -16.06
C GLY A 25 -13.72 3.06 -16.89
N GLY A 26 -13.96 2.80 -18.17
CA GLY A 26 -14.51 3.79 -19.12
C GLY A 26 -15.77 4.50 -18.60
N GLY A 27 -15.84 5.81 -18.83
CA GLY A 27 -16.92 6.67 -18.34
C GLY A 27 -16.75 7.11 -16.89
N LEU A 28 -15.77 7.96 -16.58
CA LEU A 28 -15.62 8.53 -15.24
C LEU A 28 -16.54 9.76 -15.08
N ASN A 29 -17.53 9.68 -14.19
CA ASN A 29 -18.36 10.83 -13.81
C ASN A 29 -18.02 11.29 -12.39
N ILE A 30 -17.25 12.37 -12.26
CA ILE A 30 -16.88 12.97 -10.98
C ILE A 30 -18.00 13.95 -10.59
N HIS A 31 -18.73 13.64 -9.52
CA HIS A 31 -19.76 14.52 -8.97
C HIS A 31 -19.31 15.07 -7.62
N ALA A 32 -19.16 16.39 -7.54
CA ALA A 32 -19.00 17.07 -6.25
C ALA A 32 -20.39 17.12 -5.57
N GLY A 33 -20.78 16.04 -4.88
CA GLY A 33 -21.99 16.04 -4.03
C GLY A 33 -21.86 16.96 -2.80
N THR A 34 -20.62 17.33 -2.47
CA THR A 34 -20.16 18.36 -1.52
C THR A 34 -18.83 18.95 -2.04
N SER A 35 -18.17 19.85 -1.29
CA SER A 35 -16.87 20.41 -1.70
C SER A 35 -15.73 19.37 -1.69
N ILE A 36 -15.02 19.24 -2.81
CA ILE A 36 -13.76 18.49 -2.92
C ILE A 36 -12.61 19.41 -2.47
N SER A 37 -12.12 19.20 -1.25
CA SER A 37 -11.03 19.98 -0.64
C SER A 37 -9.64 19.40 -0.94
N GLY A 38 -8.68 20.28 -1.27
CA GLY A 38 -7.29 19.91 -1.56
C GLY A 38 -7.03 19.64 -3.05
N SER A 39 -5.84 20.04 -3.53
CA SER A 39 -5.39 19.79 -4.91
C SER A 39 -5.25 18.28 -5.16
N SER A 40 -6.01 17.77 -6.13
CA SER A 40 -6.06 16.34 -6.49
C SER A 40 -5.64 16.11 -7.93
N ASN A 41 -5.13 14.91 -8.25
CA ASN A 41 -4.76 14.55 -9.63
C ASN A 41 -5.59 13.35 -10.09
N TYR A 42 -6.30 13.51 -11.21
CA TYR A 42 -7.17 12.50 -11.82
C TYR A 42 -6.62 12.08 -13.18
N ASN A 43 -6.34 10.78 -13.36
CA ASN A 43 -6.01 10.22 -14.67
C ASN A 43 -7.27 9.61 -15.27
N LEU A 44 -7.73 10.13 -16.41
CA LEU A 44 -8.99 9.73 -17.03
C LEU A 44 -8.80 8.52 -17.96
N GLY A 45 -9.90 7.85 -18.28
CA GLY A 45 -9.93 6.75 -19.25
C GLY A 45 -10.11 7.25 -20.69
N THR A 46 -9.90 6.35 -21.65
CA THR A 46 -10.33 6.55 -23.05
C THR A 46 -11.86 6.54 -23.13
N GLY A 47 -12.48 7.41 -23.96
CA GLY A 47 -13.92 7.66 -23.97
C GLY A 47 -14.33 8.98 -23.29
N SER A 48 -15.64 9.25 -23.15
CA SER A 48 -16.15 10.47 -22.51
C SER A 48 -16.09 10.39 -20.99
N ASN A 49 -15.60 11.44 -20.35
CA ASN A 49 -15.52 11.60 -18.90
C ASN A 49 -16.15 12.95 -18.52
N THR A 50 -16.76 13.05 -17.35
CA THR A 50 -17.45 14.27 -16.90
C THR A 50 -17.00 14.68 -15.51
N VAL A 51 -16.83 15.99 -15.28
CA VAL A 51 -16.66 16.59 -13.95
C VAL A 51 -17.80 17.56 -13.72
N THR A 52 -18.60 17.30 -12.68
CA THR A 52 -19.80 18.07 -12.34
C THR A 52 -19.60 18.79 -11.00
N ALA A 53 -19.73 20.11 -11.01
CA ALA A 53 -19.78 20.97 -9.83
C ALA A 53 -21.05 21.83 -9.89
N THR A 54 -22.08 21.47 -9.12
CA THR A 54 -23.41 22.11 -9.15
C THR A 54 -23.85 22.54 -7.75
N GLY A 55 -24.70 23.55 -7.65
CA GLY A 55 -25.18 24.10 -6.39
C GLY A 55 -24.05 24.74 -5.56
N SER A 56 -24.02 24.44 -4.26
CA SER A 56 -22.98 24.97 -3.34
C SER A 56 -21.66 24.18 -3.39
N SER A 57 -21.56 23.15 -4.23
CA SER A 57 -20.37 22.31 -4.33
C SER A 57 -19.22 23.02 -5.03
N THR A 58 -18.00 22.78 -4.54
CA THR A 58 -16.78 23.36 -5.09
C THR A 58 -15.68 22.30 -5.28
N ILE A 59 -14.86 22.42 -6.32
CA ILE A 59 -13.65 21.63 -6.53
C ILE A 59 -12.45 22.54 -6.38
N SER A 60 -11.51 22.17 -5.51
CA SER A 60 -10.38 23.03 -5.15
C SER A 60 -9.46 23.36 -6.33
N ALA A 61 -8.91 24.58 -6.31
CA ALA A 61 -7.82 25.00 -7.18
C ALA A 61 -6.61 24.04 -7.06
N GLY A 62 -5.83 23.96 -8.13
CA GLY A 62 -4.71 23.04 -8.27
C GLY A 62 -5.12 21.61 -8.65
N THR A 63 -6.41 21.31 -8.80
CA THR A 63 -6.85 19.99 -9.27
C THR A 63 -6.48 19.80 -10.73
N LYS A 64 -5.91 18.64 -11.08
CA LYS A 64 -5.48 18.30 -12.44
C LYS A 64 -6.21 17.09 -12.98
N PHE A 65 -6.60 17.14 -14.24
CA PHE A 65 -7.20 16.05 -15.00
C PHE A 65 -6.31 15.73 -16.21
N THR A 66 -5.73 14.53 -16.23
CA THR A 66 -4.96 14.02 -17.37
C THR A 66 -5.90 13.29 -18.31
N VAL A 67 -6.16 13.87 -19.49
CA VAL A 67 -7.01 13.28 -20.53
C VAL A 67 -6.10 12.52 -21.51
N PRO A 68 -6.18 11.18 -21.62
CA PRO A 68 -5.37 10.41 -22.56
C PRO A 68 -5.87 10.59 -24.01
N ALA A 69 -5.04 10.22 -24.99
CA ALA A 69 -5.46 10.18 -26.40
C ALA A 69 -6.70 9.28 -26.57
N GLY A 70 -7.72 9.76 -27.29
CA GLY A 70 -9.00 9.07 -27.45
C GLY A 70 -9.97 9.22 -26.25
N GLY A 71 -9.63 10.05 -25.26
CA GLY A 71 -10.54 10.46 -24.19
C GLY A 71 -11.05 11.90 -24.35
N THR A 72 -12.22 12.19 -23.79
CA THR A 72 -12.73 13.56 -23.60
C THR A 72 -13.04 13.82 -22.13
N LEU A 73 -13.00 15.08 -21.72
CA LEU A 73 -13.41 15.57 -20.41
C LEU A 73 -14.41 16.72 -20.59
N ASP A 74 -15.63 16.52 -20.11
CA ASP A 74 -16.70 17.50 -20.07
C ASP A 74 -16.75 18.15 -18.67
N ILE A 75 -16.72 19.48 -18.61
CA ILE A 75 -16.89 20.25 -17.38
C ILE A 75 -18.34 20.70 -17.31
N VAL A 76 -19.06 20.29 -16.26
CA VAL A 76 -20.48 20.54 -16.06
C VAL A 76 -20.68 21.37 -14.79
N THR A 77 -21.46 22.45 -14.90
CA THR A 77 -21.86 23.31 -13.78
C THR A 77 -23.38 23.50 -13.76
N ASP A 78 -23.89 24.44 -12.97
CA ASP A 78 -25.32 24.78 -12.98
C ASP A 78 -25.78 25.32 -14.35
N SER A 79 -24.81 25.76 -15.19
CA SER A 79 -25.05 26.18 -16.58
C SER A 79 -25.08 25.02 -17.58
N GLY A 80 -24.99 23.76 -17.12
CA GLY A 80 -24.81 22.58 -17.96
C GLY A 80 -23.34 22.35 -18.34
N THR A 81 -23.09 21.64 -19.45
CA THR A 81 -21.73 21.42 -19.96
C THR A 81 -21.14 22.72 -20.49
N ILE A 82 -20.13 23.27 -19.80
CA ILE A 82 -19.55 24.57 -20.12
C ILE A 82 -18.27 24.49 -20.96
N GLN A 83 -17.57 23.36 -20.95
CA GLN A 83 -16.35 23.16 -21.73
C GLN A 83 -16.04 21.67 -21.91
N THR A 84 -15.56 21.29 -23.10
CA THR A 84 -15.05 19.94 -23.38
C THR A 84 -13.57 20.01 -23.75
N TYR A 85 -12.76 19.10 -23.21
CA TYR A 85 -11.34 18.93 -23.52
C TYR A 85 -11.11 17.55 -24.13
N THR A 86 -10.44 17.48 -25.29
CA THR A 86 -10.10 16.21 -25.94
C THR A 86 -8.61 15.92 -25.73
N GLY A 87 -8.29 14.68 -25.36
CA GLY A 87 -6.90 14.27 -25.13
C GLY A 87 -6.12 14.02 -26.41
N PRO A 88 -4.77 14.01 -26.34
CA PRO A 88 -3.96 14.08 -25.12
C PRO A 88 -3.81 15.52 -24.60
N THR A 89 -4.27 15.78 -23.37
CA THR A 89 -4.14 17.09 -22.71
C THR A 89 -4.19 16.95 -21.19
N VAL A 90 -3.65 17.94 -20.47
CA VAL A 90 -3.80 18.04 -19.01
C VAL A 90 -4.56 19.32 -18.70
N VAL A 91 -5.70 19.18 -18.02
CA VAL A 91 -6.58 20.28 -17.62
C VAL A 91 -6.34 20.58 -16.14
N THR A 92 -5.97 21.81 -15.80
CA THR A 92 -5.67 22.24 -14.43
C THR A 92 -6.61 23.35 -14.00
N LEU A 93 -7.28 23.17 -12.86
CA LEU A 93 -8.06 24.22 -12.22
C LEU A 93 -7.10 25.24 -11.58
N THR A 94 -7.03 26.46 -12.11
CA THR A 94 -6.22 27.56 -11.56
C THR A 94 -6.93 28.29 -10.43
N SER A 95 -8.26 28.20 -10.39
CA SER A 95 -9.13 28.68 -9.31
C SER A 95 -10.16 27.60 -8.95
N PRO A 96 -10.85 27.68 -7.79
CA PRO A 96 -11.87 26.69 -7.45
C PRO A 96 -13.01 26.67 -8.50
N LEU A 97 -13.42 25.47 -8.91
CA LEU A 97 -14.57 25.28 -9.81
C LEU A 97 -15.85 25.15 -8.98
N SER A 98 -16.85 25.98 -9.22
CA SER A 98 -18.14 26.01 -8.52
C SER A 98 -19.32 25.99 -9.50
N GLY A 99 -20.53 25.74 -8.99
CA GLY A 99 -21.78 25.77 -9.77
C GLY A 99 -22.02 27.06 -10.55
N SER A 100 -21.52 28.18 -10.05
CA SER A 100 -21.63 29.51 -10.66
C SER A 100 -20.69 29.78 -11.84
N VAL A 101 -19.74 28.89 -12.16
CA VAL A 101 -18.82 29.08 -13.29
C VAL A 101 -19.58 28.84 -14.60
N THR A 102 -19.43 29.75 -15.57
CA THR A 102 -20.14 29.74 -16.85
C THR A 102 -19.15 29.62 -18.01
N PRO A 103 -19.60 29.37 -19.26
CA PRO A 103 -18.71 29.34 -20.42
C PRO A 103 -17.90 30.64 -20.61
N ALA A 104 -18.44 31.79 -20.17
CA ALA A 104 -17.76 33.08 -20.27
C ALA A 104 -16.63 33.25 -19.23
N THR A 105 -16.70 32.55 -18.09
CA THR A 105 -15.74 32.69 -16.98
C THR A 105 -14.81 31.49 -16.83
N VAL A 106 -15.03 30.40 -17.57
CA VAL A 106 -14.23 29.17 -17.47
C VAL A 106 -12.73 29.39 -17.71
N GLY A 107 -12.36 30.33 -18.59
CA GLY A 107 -10.96 30.61 -18.94
C GLY A 107 -10.12 31.24 -17.82
N SER A 108 -10.73 31.82 -16.78
CA SER A 108 -10.03 32.30 -15.59
C SER A 108 -9.92 31.25 -14.48
N VAL A 109 -10.67 30.15 -14.62
CA VAL A 109 -10.77 29.04 -13.66
C VAL A 109 -9.96 27.83 -14.10
N ILE A 110 -9.80 27.63 -15.41
CA ILE A 110 -9.21 26.42 -15.99
C ILE A 110 -8.12 26.78 -17.00
N SER A 111 -7.01 26.05 -16.95
CA SER A 111 -5.93 26.06 -17.95
C SER A 111 -5.73 24.66 -18.52
N SER A 112 -5.26 24.54 -19.77
CA SER A 112 -4.92 23.22 -20.33
C SER A 112 -3.60 23.24 -21.12
N SER A 113 -2.85 22.13 -21.07
CA SER A 113 -1.61 21.95 -21.82
C SER A 113 -1.79 20.91 -22.93
N GLY A 114 -2.23 21.36 -24.10
CA GLY A 114 -2.43 20.54 -25.31
C GLY A 114 -2.98 21.39 -26.47
N SER A 115 -2.43 21.23 -27.67
CA SER A 115 -2.61 22.09 -28.84
C SER A 115 -4.07 22.13 -29.36
N THR A 116 -4.70 23.30 -29.30
CA THR A 116 -5.91 23.62 -30.06
C THR A 116 -5.52 23.95 -31.51
N PRO A 117 -6.20 23.41 -32.54
CA PRO A 117 -6.16 24.00 -33.87
C PRO A 117 -6.89 25.35 -33.81
N SER A 118 -6.19 26.45 -34.05
CA SER A 118 -6.83 27.75 -34.26
C SER A 118 -7.29 27.87 -35.71
N THR A 119 -8.54 28.30 -35.88
CA THR A 119 -9.09 28.76 -37.16
C THR A 119 -8.23 29.93 -37.69
N PRO A 120 -7.84 29.98 -38.98
CA PRO A 120 -6.98 31.05 -39.49
C PRO A 120 -7.62 32.44 -39.35
N ALA A 121 -6.91 33.37 -38.72
CA ALA A 121 -7.25 34.78 -38.73
C ALA A 121 -6.66 35.46 -39.97
N THR A 122 -7.45 36.32 -40.60
CA THR A 122 -7.11 37.16 -41.75
C THR A 122 -5.87 38.02 -41.47
N PRO A 123 -4.90 38.17 -42.41
CA PRO A 123 -3.68 38.91 -42.15
C PRO A 123 -3.94 40.40 -41.93
N SER A 124 -3.38 40.98 -40.87
CA SER A 124 -3.27 42.43 -40.71
C SER A 124 -2.03 42.97 -41.42
N THR A 125 -2.18 44.14 -42.02
CA THR A 125 -1.16 44.89 -42.79
C THR A 125 0.14 45.17 -42.02
N PRO A 126 1.31 45.09 -42.66
CA PRO A 126 2.60 45.36 -42.00
C PRO A 126 2.77 46.83 -41.61
N SER A 127 3.34 47.09 -40.45
CA SER A 127 3.83 48.41 -40.04
C SER A 127 5.26 48.66 -40.52
N THR A 128 5.53 49.93 -40.84
CA THR A 128 6.76 50.46 -41.43
C THR A 128 7.99 50.30 -40.50
N PRO A 129 9.14 49.80 -40.98
CA PRO A 129 10.35 49.70 -40.18
C PRO A 129 10.94 51.06 -39.78
N ALA A 130 11.45 51.14 -38.54
CA ALA A 130 12.24 52.27 -38.05
C ALA A 130 13.68 52.26 -38.62
N ALA A 131 14.27 53.46 -38.73
CA ALA A 131 15.58 53.72 -39.31
C ALA A 131 16.73 53.07 -38.51
N PRO A 132 17.82 52.65 -39.20
CA PRO A 132 18.92 51.92 -38.57
C PRO A 132 19.84 52.85 -37.76
N THR A 133 20.27 52.38 -36.59
CA THR A 133 21.35 52.98 -35.81
C THR A 133 22.71 52.44 -36.22
N THR A 134 23.73 53.28 -36.08
CA THR A 134 25.13 53.07 -36.49
C THR A 134 25.78 51.87 -35.77
N PRO A 135 26.56 51.02 -36.47
CA PRO A 135 27.23 49.87 -35.86
C PRO A 135 28.33 50.29 -34.88
N THR A 136 28.35 49.66 -33.70
CA THR A 136 29.52 49.68 -32.80
C THR A 136 30.49 48.56 -33.17
N THR A 137 31.77 48.82 -32.95
CA THR A 137 32.92 47.97 -33.28
C THR A 137 32.84 46.61 -32.54
N PRO A 138 33.04 45.47 -33.21
CA PRO A 138 33.01 44.16 -32.57
C PRO A 138 34.15 44.00 -31.54
N SER A 139 33.81 43.56 -30.33
CA SER A 139 34.79 43.04 -29.38
C SER A 139 35.25 41.63 -29.79
N THR A 140 36.52 41.33 -29.53
CA THR A 140 37.17 40.06 -29.81
C THR A 140 36.43 38.88 -29.16
N PRO A 141 36.16 37.78 -29.90
CA PRO A 141 35.51 36.60 -29.34
C PRO A 141 36.36 35.98 -28.24
N SER A 142 35.78 35.78 -27.06
CA SER A 142 36.37 34.93 -26.04
C SER A 142 36.33 33.47 -26.50
N THR A 143 37.43 32.76 -26.29
CA THR A 143 37.59 31.34 -26.58
C THR A 143 36.44 30.54 -25.96
N PRO A 144 35.70 29.71 -26.73
CA PRO A 144 34.66 28.86 -26.16
C PRO A 144 35.24 27.98 -25.06
N ALA A 145 34.65 28.06 -23.86
CA ALA A 145 34.94 27.09 -22.82
C ALA A 145 34.57 25.69 -23.35
N ALA A 146 35.45 24.71 -23.10
CA ALA A 146 35.19 23.32 -23.42
C ALA A 146 33.81 22.92 -22.86
N PRO A 147 32.96 22.23 -23.64
CA PRO A 147 31.64 21.85 -23.17
C PRO A 147 31.80 20.97 -21.94
N THR A 148 31.34 21.47 -20.79
CA THR A 148 31.12 20.64 -19.60
C THR A 148 30.11 19.57 -20.02
N PRO A 149 30.35 18.27 -19.73
CA PRO A 149 29.41 17.22 -20.04
C PRO A 149 28.03 17.59 -19.49
N SER A 150 27.06 17.82 -20.37
CA SER A 150 25.69 18.02 -19.97
C SER A 150 25.18 16.71 -19.37
N THR A 151 24.85 16.74 -18.09
CA THR A 151 24.03 15.70 -17.45
C THR A 151 22.79 15.49 -18.33
N PRO A 152 22.49 14.25 -18.78
CA PRO A 152 21.38 14.03 -19.69
C PRO A 152 20.08 14.46 -19.02
N THR A 153 19.41 15.46 -19.61
CA THR A 153 18.08 15.98 -19.21
C THR A 153 16.93 15.04 -19.64
N GLY A 154 17.20 13.73 -19.70
CA GLY A 154 16.20 12.71 -19.94
C GLY A 154 15.68 12.15 -18.61
N SER A 155 14.38 11.87 -18.52
CA SER A 155 13.85 11.10 -17.40
C SER A 155 14.57 9.74 -17.34
N VAL A 156 15.11 9.39 -16.16
CA VAL A 156 15.73 8.08 -15.94
C VAL A 156 14.67 6.99 -16.20
N PRO A 157 14.90 6.04 -17.11
CA PRO A 157 13.90 5.05 -17.48
C PRO A 157 13.64 4.07 -16.34
N THR A 158 12.37 3.64 -16.19
CA THR A 158 11.95 2.67 -15.18
C THR A 158 11.60 1.34 -15.85
N PHE A 159 12.13 0.23 -15.33
CA PHE A 159 11.93 -1.12 -15.84
C PHE A 159 11.35 -2.06 -14.78
N GLN A 160 10.64 -3.09 -15.23
CA GLN A 160 10.20 -4.19 -14.38
C GLN A 160 11.33 -5.22 -14.23
N GLY A 161 11.42 -5.89 -13.09
CA GLY A 161 12.44 -6.91 -12.83
C GLY A 161 11.99 -7.99 -11.86
N ALA A 162 12.78 -9.06 -11.76
CA ALA A 162 12.55 -10.15 -10.81
C ALA A 162 12.64 -9.63 -9.37
N ARG A 163 11.48 -9.48 -8.74
CA ARG A 163 11.32 -9.04 -7.35
C ARG A 163 10.04 -9.62 -6.77
N SER A 164 10.12 -10.14 -5.55
CA SER A 164 9.01 -10.81 -4.88
C SER A 164 8.53 -9.99 -3.68
N ARG A 165 7.26 -10.20 -3.32
CA ARG A 165 6.61 -9.55 -2.18
C ARG A 165 6.61 -10.45 -0.93
N VAL A 166 7.26 -11.61 -1.02
CA VAL A 166 7.19 -12.68 -0.03
C VAL A 166 7.61 -12.20 1.35
N ASN A 167 8.64 -11.37 1.46
CA ASN A 167 9.05 -10.79 2.75
C ASN A 167 7.89 -10.11 3.50
N TYR A 168 7.06 -9.34 2.79
CA TYR A 168 5.86 -8.70 3.34
C TYR A 168 4.80 -9.73 3.74
N ASP A 169 4.52 -10.71 2.87
CA ASP A 169 3.51 -11.74 3.11
C ASP A 169 3.82 -12.58 4.38
N LEU A 170 5.09 -12.91 4.56
CA LEU A 170 5.57 -13.65 5.73
C LEU A 170 5.37 -12.83 7.02
N ALA A 171 5.75 -11.55 7.03
CA ALA A 171 5.55 -10.68 8.19
C ALA A 171 4.05 -10.50 8.54
N LYS A 172 3.18 -10.36 7.53
CA LYS A 172 1.72 -10.28 7.73
C LYS A 172 1.14 -11.54 8.37
N THR A 173 1.66 -12.71 8.00
CA THR A 173 1.27 -14.00 8.59
C THR A 173 1.56 -14.03 10.09
N ILE A 174 2.72 -13.52 10.52
CA ILE A 174 3.07 -13.42 11.94
C ILE A 174 2.20 -12.39 12.67
N THR A 175 1.92 -11.24 12.06
CA THR A 175 1.03 -10.25 12.66
C THR A 175 -0.35 -10.85 12.93
N ALA A 176 -0.91 -11.58 11.97
CA ALA A 176 -2.18 -12.26 12.15
C ALA A 176 -2.14 -13.35 13.24
N ASN A 177 -1.05 -14.13 13.31
CA ASN A 177 -0.83 -15.05 14.43
C ASN A 177 -0.85 -14.31 15.77
N GLY A 178 -0.21 -13.14 15.87
CA GLY A 178 -0.22 -12.34 17.10
C GLY A 178 -1.62 -11.96 17.57
N PHE A 179 -2.52 -11.58 16.64
CA PHE A 179 -3.92 -11.29 17.00
C PHE A 179 -4.67 -12.55 17.43
N LYS A 180 -4.46 -13.67 16.73
CA LYS A 180 -5.08 -14.95 17.08
C LYS A 180 -4.62 -15.42 18.46
N ASP A 181 -3.32 -15.34 18.75
CA ASP A 181 -2.75 -15.74 20.04
C ASP A 181 -3.30 -14.86 21.17
N LEU A 182 -3.47 -13.55 20.96
CA LEU A 182 -4.13 -12.65 21.92
C LEU A 182 -5.62 -13.01 22.15
N GLU A 183 -6.32 -13.44 21.11
CA GLU A 183 -7.74 -13.82 21.21
C GLU A 183 -7.91 -15.17 21.93
N GLN A 184 -7.01 -16.12 21.67
CA GLN A 184 -6.99 -17.45 22.27
C GLN A 184 -6.23 -17.51 23.60
N ALA A 185 -5.70 -16.38 24.07
CA ALA A 185 -5.05 -16.28 25.36
C ALA A 185 -6.03 -16.69 26.48
N LYS A 186 -5.52 -17.46 27.45
CA LYS A 186 -6.31 -17.85 28.62
C LYS A 186 -6.75 -16.59 29.37
N LYS A 187 -8.05 -16.49 29.65
CA LYS A 187 -8.63 -15.31 30.33
C LYS A 187 -8.24 -15.21 31.81
N GLU A 188 -7.96 -16.33 32.46
CA GLU A 188 -7.40 -16.32 33.81
C GLU A 188 -5.94 -15.84 33.78
N ASN A 189 -5.34 -15.54 34.94
CA ASN A 189 -3.97 -15.00 35.07
C ASN A 189 -2.85 -16.00 34.67
N GLY A 190 -3.11 -16.83 33.66
CA GLY A 190 -2.26 -17.88 33.13
C GLY A 190 -1.42 -17.44 31.94
N ALA A 191 -0.55 -18.35 31.52
CA ALA A 191 0.35 -18.16 30.39
C ALA A 191 0.14 -19.26 29.35
N ASN A 192 0.15 -18.88 28.08
CA ASN A 192 0.09 -19.82 26.97
C ASN A 192 1.42 -19.81 26.22
N LEU A 193 1.84 -20.98 25.75
CA LEU A 193 2.96 -21.16 24.85
C LEU A 193 2.48 -21.98 23.65
N ASN A 194 2.74 -21.51 22.44
CA ASN A 194 2.27 -22.12 21.21
C ASN A 194 3.44 -22.34 20.26
N LEU A 195 3.60 -23.58 19.78
CA LEU A 195 4.57 -23.95 18.75
C LEU A 195 3.81 -24.35 17.49
N GLN A 196 3.97 -23.59 16.42
CA GLN A 196 3.24 -23.78 15.17
C GLN A 196 4.18 -24.06 14.00
N TYR A 197 3.89 -25.10 13.24
CA TYR A 197 4.41 -25.28 11.89
C TYR A 197 3.57 -24.47 10.90
N LEU A 198 4.24 -23.80 9.97
CA LEU A 198 3.64 -23.05 8.86
C LEU A 198 4.05 -23.68 7.53
N GLY A 199 3.08 -24.07 6.72
CA GLY A 199 3.28 -24.49 5.34
C GLY A 199 2.51 -23.58 4.39
N GLY A 200 3.21 -22.83 3.55
CA GLY A 200 2.61 -21.84 2.65
C GLY A 200 2.86 -22.16 1.18
N VAL A 201 1.85 -21.95 0.35
CA VAL A 201 2.00 -21.87 -1.10
C VAL A 201 1.37 -20.56 -1.55
N ASN A 202 2.19 -19.68 -2.13
CA ASN A 202 1.73 -18.40 -2.64
C ASN A 202 1.83 -18.40 -4.16
N SER A 203 0.77 -17.93 -4.81
CA SER A 203 0.75 -17.66 -6.24
C SER A 203 0.36 -16.21 -6.41
N TYR A 204 1.34 -15.32 -6.63
CA TYR A 204 0.99 -13.91 -6.84
C TYR A 204 0.62 -13.67 -8.30
N ASP A 205 -0.66 -13.34 -8.51
CA ASP A 205 -1.26 -13.09 -9.81
C ASP A 205 -1.63 -11.61 -9.95
N TYR A 206 -0.62 -10.76 -10.02
CA TYR A 206 -0.67 -9.62 -10.92
C TYR A 206 0.31 -9.98 -12.03
N ASP A 207 -0.23 -10.47 -13.15
CA ASP A 207 0.52 -10.94 -14.31
C ASP A 207 1.38 -12.20 -14.08
N SER A 208 1.00 -13.11 -13.16
CA SER A 208 1.68 -14.39 -12.94
C SER A 208 3.20 -14.31 -12.74
N ARG A 209 3.75 -13.26 -12.12
CA ARG A 209 5.21 -13.03 -12.14
C ARG A 209 6.05 -14.03 -11.34
N TYR A 210 5.48 -14.65 -10.30
CA TYR A 210 6.17 -15.69 -9.54
C TYR A 210 5.22 -16.60 -8.76
N SER A 211 5.74 -17.75 -8.34
CA SER A 211 5.14 -18.65 -7.34
C SER A 211 6.13 -18.90 -6.22
N SER A 212 5.65 -19.10 -4.99
CA SER A 212 6.52 -19.44 -3.88
C SER A 212 5.99 -20.59 -3.03
N LYS A 213 6.93 -21.32 -2.43
CA LYS A 213 6.66 -22.36 -1.43
C LYS A 213 7.44 -22.05 -0.18
N THR A 214 6.72 -21.94 0.93
CA THR A 214 7.21 -21.53 2.24
C THR A 214 7.01 -22.65 3.22
N ASN A 215 8.01 -22.91 4.07
CA ASN A 215 7.86 -23.75 5.25
C ASN A 215 8.55 -23.06 6.42
N GLY A 216 7.93 -23.09 7.60
CA GLY A 216 8.45 -22.39 8.76
C GLY A 216 7.91 -22.91 10.07
N VAL A 217 8.43 -22.31 11.13
CA VAL A 217 8.04 -22.58 12.51
C VAL A 217 7.90 -21.26 13.26
N VAL A 218 6.90 -21.19 14.13
CA VAL A 218 6.64 -20.05 14.99
C VAL A 218 6.52 -20.55 16.42
N LEU A 219 7.20 -19.87 17.33
CA LEU A 219 7.02 -20.02 18.78
C LEU A 219 6.46 -18.71 19.30
N SER A 220 5.28 -18.73 19.91
CA SER A 220 4.68 -17.56 20.54
C SER A 220 4.21 -17.88 21.94
N GLY A 221 4.16 -16.87 22.80
CA GLY A 221 3.61 -17.00 24.12
C GLY A 221 2.81 -15.76 24.51
N THR A 222 1.76 -15.97 25.29
CA THR A 222 0.93 -14.91 25.83
C THR A 222 0.81 -15.05 27.34
N LYS A 223 0.64 -13.95 28.05
CA LYS A 223 0.35 -13.94 29.48
C LYS A 223 -0.73 -12.91 29.75
N ASN A 224 -1.73 -13.31 30.53
CA ASN A 224 -2.74 -12.39 30.98
C ASN A 224 -2.38 -11.75 32.32
N PHE A 225 -2.79 -10.49 32.50
CA PHE A 225 -2.61 -9.66 33.68
C PHE A 225 -3.91 -8.87 33.94
N GLY A 226 -4.92 -9.53 34.51
CA GLY A 226 -6.25 -8.95 34.67
C GLY A 226 -6.88 -8.61 33.31
N ASN A 227 -7.13 -7.33 33.05
CA ASN A 227 -7.70 -6.85 31.78
C ASN A 227 -6.67 -6.66 30.67
N PHE A 228 -5.39 -6.97 30.92
CA PHE A 228 -4.33 -6.76 29.96
C PHE A 228 -3.62 -8.06 29.63
N THR A 229 -3.68 -8.46 28.36
CA THR A 229 -2.92 -9.60 27.85
C THR A 229 -1.70 -9.10 27.07
N MET A 230 -0.52 -9.63 27.35
CA MET A 230 0.68 -9.42 26.54
C MET A 230 1.08 -10.69 25.81
N GLY A 231 1.71 -10.55 24.66
CA GLY A 231 2.33 -11.65 23.96
C GLY A 231 3.62 -11.28 23.26
N ALA A 232 4.43 -12.29 23.00
CA ALA A 232 5.63 -12.17 22.17
C ALA A 232 5.81 -13.45 21.35
N GLY A 233 6.44 -13.34 20.20
CA GLY A 233 6.70 -14.50 19.36
C GLY A 233 7.93 -14.35 18.48
N PHE A 234 8.43 -15.49 18.03
CA PHE A 234 9.52 -15.61 17.09
C PHE A 234 9.15 -16.58 15.98
N GLY A 235 9.47 -16.21 14.74
CA GLY A 235 9.21 -17.00 13.55
C GLY A 235 10.48 -17.22 12.75
N TYR A 236 10.60 -18.41 12.17
CA TYR A 236 11.60 -18.68 11.14
C TYR A 236 10.96 -19.39 9.96
N GLU A 237 11.11 -18.81 8.77
CA GLU A 237 10.48 -19.31 7.56
C GLU A 237 11.49 -19.39 6.40
N LYS A 238 11.48 -20.51 5.69
CA LYS A 238 12.25 -20.71 4.45
C LYS A 238 11.31 -20.70 3.26
N THR A 239 11.61 -19.84 2.29
CA THR A 239 10.83 -19.73 1.07
C THR A 239 11.68 -19.94 -0.18
N ASN A 240 11.14 -20.69 -1.13
CA ASN A 240 11.68 -20.77 -2.49
C ASN A 240 10.71 -20.08 -3.44
N VAL A 241 11.20 -19.09 -4.18
CA VAL A 241 10.46 -18.33 -5.18
C VAL A 241 10.93 -18.73 -6.58
N LYS A 242 9.98 -19.00 -7.47
CA LYS A 242 10.20 -19.25 -8.89
C LYS A 242 9.47 -18.17 -9.68
N TYR A 243 10.23 -17.36 -10.40
CA TYR A 243 9.68 -16.35 -11.30
C TYR A 243 9.20 -16.99 -12.60
N LYS A 244 8.26 -16.33 -13.28
CA LYS A 244 7.65 -16.79 -14.53
C LYS A 244 7.66 -15.65 -15.56
N ASN A 245 7.08 -15.91 -16.74
CA ASN A 245 6.94 -14.95 -17.84
C ASN A 245 8.31 -14.38 -18.26
N SER A 246 8.43 -13.06 -18.37
CA SER A 246 9.67 -12.37 -18.76
C SER A 246 10.86 -12.59 -17.79
N PHE A 247 10.63 -13.25 -16.66
CA PHE A 247 11.63 -13.60 -15.66
C PHE A 247 11.71 -15.11 -15.41
N ASP A 248 11.17 -15.93 -16.32
CA ASP A 248 11.29 -17.38 -16.22
C ASP A 248 12.75 -17.82 -16.13
N GLY A 249 12.97 -18.90 -15.38
CA GLY A 249 14.30 -19.36 -15.01
C GLY A 249 14.84 -18.69 -13.74
N VAL A 250 14.45 -17.46 -13.38
CA VAL A 250 14.96 -16.82 -12.15
C VAL A 250 14.42 -17.53 -10.91
N ARG A 251 15.32 -17.85 -9.98
CA ARG A 251 14.99 -18.50 -8.71
C ARG A 251 15.59 -17.74 -7.55
N GLU A 252 14.79 -17.56 -6.52
CA GLU A 252 15.17 -16.89 -5.29
C GLU A 252 14.93 -17.81 -4.09
N LYS A 253 15.87 -17.78 -3.15
CA LYS A 253 15.71 -18.33 -1.81
C LYS A 253 15.60 -17.17 -0.84
N LEU A 254 14.66 -17.28 0.10
CA LEU A 254 14.44 -16.29 1.13
C LEU A 254 14.41 -17.01 2.48
N ASP A 255 15.30 -16.63 3.39
CA ASP A 255 15.28 -17.03 4.79
C ASP A 255 14.77 -15.84 5.62
N SER A 256 13.65 -16.01 6.32
CA SER A 256 13.00 -14.96 7.11
C SER A 256 13.10 -15.26 8.61
N TYR A 257 13.48 -14.24 9.38
CA TYR A 257 13.57 -14.25 10.83
C TYR A 257 12.65 -13.16 11.36
N GLN A 258 11.65 -13.53 12.15
CA GLN A 258 10.62 -12.61 12.61
C GLN A 258 10.54 -12.58 14.12
N ALA A 259 10.22 -11.42 14.66
CA ALA A 259 9.87 -11.21 16.05
C ALA A 259 8.58 -10.40 16.11
N SER A 260 7.70 -10.76 17.04
CA SER A 260 6.46 -10.03 17.29
C SER A 260 6.28 -9.70 18.77
N LEU A 261 5.65 -8.57 19.03
CA LEU A 261 5.16 -8.13 20.33
C LEU A 261 3.69 -7.78 20.18
N SER A 262 2.87 -8.28 21.08
CA SER A 262 1.42 -8.09 21.03
C SER A 262 0.87 -7.68 22.39
N GLY A 263 -0.22 -6.92 22.37
CA GLY A 263 -0.94 -6.51 23.57
C GLY A 263 -2.43 -6.37 23.30
N LYS A 264 -3.27 -6.81 24.24
CA LYS A 264 -4.72 -6.64 24.23
C LYS A 264 -5.17 -6.05 25.56
N TYR A 265 -6.04 -5.05 25.50
CA TYR A 265 -6.68 -4.48 26.66
C TYR A 265 -8.20 -4.64 26.54
N ASP A 266 -8.79 -5.35 27.49
CA ASP A 266 -10.23 -5.55 27.60
C ASP A 266 -10.82 -4.38 28.42
N PHE A 267 -11.46 -3.43 27.74
CA PHE A 267 -12.16 -2.30 28.40
C PHE A 267 -13.37 -2.79 29.17
N THR A 268 -14.07 -3.74 28.56
CA THR A 268 -15.14 -4.51 29.16
C THR A 268 -15.00 -5.95 28.74
N ASP A 269 -15.83 -6.79 29.31
CA ASP A 269 -16.12 -8.16 28.92
C ASP A 269 -16.38 -8.40 27.42
N ASN A 270 -16.79 -7.36 26.69
CA ASN A 270 -17.15 -7.45 25.27
C ASN A 270 -16.32 -6.51 24.39
N LEU A 271 -15.80 -5.40 24.90
CA LEU A 271 -15.06 -4.39 24.14
C LEU A 271 -13.57 -4.46 24.46
N ASP A 272 -12.74 -4.66 23.43
CA ASP A 272 -11.30 -4.71 23.58
C ASP A 272 -10.55 -4.00 22.45
N VAL A 273 -9.33 -3.57 22.76
CA VAL A 273 -8.34 -3.13 21.78
C VAL A 273 -7.15 -4.07 21.79
N ALA A 274 -6.79 -4.58 20.61
CA ALA A 274 -5.61 -5.41 20.40
C ALA A 274 -4.63 -4.69 19.49
N SER A 275 -3.33 -4.83 19.75
CA SER A 275 -2.27 -4.30 18.90
C SER A 275 -1.15 -5.32 18.75
N VAL A 276 -0.58 -5.40 17.54
CA VAL A 276 0.53 -6.30 17.21
C VAL A 276 1.58 -5.51 16.44
N LEU A 277 2.82 -5.64 16.89
CA LEU A 277 4.02 -5.13 16.22
C LEU A 277 4.86 -6.32 15.78
N THR A 278 5.17 -6.40 14.49
CA THR A 278 6.01 -7.44 13.89
C THR A 278 7.20 -6.81 13.19
N TYR A 279 8.38 -7.35 13.45
CA TYR A 279 9.60 -7.06 12.69
C TYR A 279 10.10 -8.34 12.03
N GLY A 280 10.34 -8.30 10.72
CA GLY A 280 10.90 -9.40 9.95
C GLY A 280 12.19 -8.99 9.24
N SER A 281 13.27 -9.73 9.47
CA SER A 281 14.53 -9.59 8.74
C SER A 281 14.69 -10.77 7.77
N ASN A 282 14.94 -10.48 6.50
CA ASN A 282 14.88 -11.45 5.41
C ASN A 282 16.18 -11.43 4.61
N LYS A 283 16.73 -12.60 4.36
CA LYS A 283 17.93 -12.79 3.54
C LYS A 283 17.55 -13.38 2.20
N HIS A 284 17.81 -12.64 1.13
CA HIS A 284 17.47 -13.03 -0.23
C HIS A 284 18.70 -13.57 -0.95
N LYS A 285 18.53 -14.63 -1.76
CA LYS A 285 19.58 -15.20 -2.61
C LYS A 285 19.02 -15.61 -3.98
N TYR A 286 19.44 -14.93 -5.04
CA TYR A 286 19.14 -15.33 -6.42
C TYR A 286 20.13 -16.39 -6.91
N LYS A 287 19.65 -17.53 -7.41
CA LYS A 287 20.52 -18.65 -7.83
C LYS A 287 21.13 -18.49 -9.22
N ASN A 288 20.42 -17.84 -10.14
CA ASN A 288 20.78 -17.84 -11.56
C ASN A 288 21.62 -16.62 -11.98
N TYR A 289 21.89 -15.68 -11.06
CA TYR A 289 22.72 -14.50 -11.28
C TYR A 289 23.86 -14.47 -10.25
N ASN A 290 24.92 -15.25 -10.44
CA ASN A 290 26.12 -15.26 -9.58
C ASN A 290 25.86 -15.35 -8.06
N ASN A 291 24.78 -16.01 -7.62
CA ASN A 291 24.43 -16.09 -6.21
C ASN A 291 24.27 -14.73 -5.51
N VAL A 292 23.77 -13.71 -6.22
CA VAL A 292 23.50 -12.37 -5.66
C VAL A 292 22.65 -12.47 -4.39
N LYS A 293 23.05 -11.70 -3.38
CA LYS A 293 22.37 -11.62 -2.07
C LYS A 293 22.02 -10.18 -1.76
N PHE A 294 20.89 -10.00 -1.09
CA PHE A 294 20.51 -8.74 -0.48
C PHE A 294 19.61 -9.02 0.72
N ASP A 295 19.56 -8.08 1.65
CA ASP A 295 18.72 -8.21 2.84
C ASP A 295 17.49 -7.29 2.73
N SER A 296 16.41 -7.65 3.40
CA SER A 296 15.23 -6.79 3.55
C SER A 296 14.61 -6.87 4.92
N ASP A 297 14.02 -5.76 5.35
CA ASP A 297 13.35 -5.59 6.62
C ASP A 297 11.87 -5.26 6.38
N VAL A 298 10.99 -5.84 7.18
CA VAL A 298 9.57 -5.50 7.24
C VAL A 298 9.23 -5.11 8.67
N LEU A 299 8.60 -3.95 8.84
CA LEU A 299 8.02 -3.50 10.09
C LEU A 299 6.51 -3.35 9.87
N ASP A 300 5.71 -4.14 10.57
CA ASP A 300 4.26 -4.11 10.48
C ASP A 300 3.68 -3.83 11.87
N PHE A 301 2.93 -2.74 12.00
CA PHE A 301 2.19 -2.41 13.22
C PHE A 301 0.71 -2.33 12.88
N GLN A 302 -0.11 -3.05 13.63
CA GLN A 302 -1.56 -3.06 13.45
C GLN A 302 -2.27 -2.96 14.79
N THR A 303 -3.40 -2.26 14.80
CA THR A 303 -4.31 -2.16 15.94
C THR A 303 -5.73 -2.46 15.51
N ARG A 304 -6.51 -3.10 16.38
CA ARG A 304 -7.90 -3.51 16.16
C ARG A 304 -8.74 -3.17 17.39
N LEU A 305 -9.87 -2.52 17.17
CA LEU A 305 -10.93 -2.34 18.16
C LEU A 305 -12.05 -3.33 17.81
N GLY A 306 -12.43 -4.19 18.75
CA GLY A 306 -13.43 -5.23 18.53
C GLY A 306 -14.48 -5.29 19.62
N TYR A 307 -15.68 -5.75 19.24
CA TYR A 307 -16.80 -5.96 20.17
C TYR A 307 -17.33 -7.38 20.06
N LYS A 308 -17.39 -8.13 21.16
CA LYS A 308 -17.84 -9.53 21.22
C LYS A 308 -19.35 -9.59 21.45
N PHE A 309 -20.06 -10.20 20.51
CA PHE A 309 -21.44 -10.66 20.67
C PHE A 309 -21.40 -12.13 21.12
N ARG A 310 -21.82 -12.39 22.34
CA ARG A 310 -21.85 -13.72 22.95
C ARG A 310 -23.16 -13.95 23.67
N ASP A 311 -23.58 -15.20 23.75
CA ASP A 311 -24.64 -15.65 24.66
C ASP A 311 -24.01 -15.86 26.04
N ASP A 312 -24.74 -15.57 27.12
CA ASP A 312 -24.26 -15.74 28.50
C ASP A 312 -24.00 -17.23 28.86
N SER A 313 -24.47 -18.14 28.01
CA SER A 313 -24.42 -19.59 28.22
C SER A 313 -23.06 -20.25 27.91
N ASP A 314 -22.23 -19.67 27.03
CA ASP A 314 -20.89 -20.19 26.70
C ASP A 314 -19.94 -19.07 26.28
N GLU A 315 -18.96 -18.77 27.14
CA GLU A 315 -17.95 -17.74 26.86
C GLU A 315 -17.05 -18.03 25.65
N ASN A 316 -17.01 -19.28 25.18
CA ASN A 316 -16.19 -19.71 24.04
C ASN A 316 -16.95 -19.70 22.71
N THR A 317 -18.23 -19.31 22.73
CA THR A 317 -19.05 -19.13 21.55
C THR A 317 -19.41 -17.66 21.37
N TYR A 318 -18.80 -17.01 20.38
CA TYR A 318 -19.01 -15.59 20.12
C TYR A 318 -18.66 -15.18 18.70
N VAL A 319 -19.21 -14.04 18.29
CA VAL A 319 -18.86 -13.33 17.06
C VAL A 319 -18.32 -11.96 17.43
N LYS A 320 -17.20 -11.57 16.85
CA LYS A 320 -16.47 -10.34 17.15
C LYS A 320 -16.20 -9.57 15.85
N PRO A 321 -17.07 -8.65 15.42
CA PRO A 321 -16.69 -7.62 14.47
C PRO A 321 -15.60 -6.73 15.05
N TYR A 322 -14.72 -6.27 14.17
CA TYR A 322 -13.63 -5.36 14.52
C TYR A 322 -13.28 -4.43 13.36
N VAL A 323 -12.74 -3.28 13.72
CA VAL A 323 -12.11 -2.33 12.80
C VAL A 323 -10.69 -2.07 13.26
N GLY A 324 -9.79 -1.79 12.32
CA GLY A 324 -8.38 -1.62 12.64
C GLY A 324 -7.68 -0.64 11.72
N LEU A 325 -6.53 -0.19 12.20
CA LEU A 325 -5.60 0.66 11.47
C LEU A 325 -4.21 0.07 11.60
N GLY A 326 -3.39 0.24 10.57
CA GLY A 326 -2.03 -0.24 10.59
C GLY A 326 -1.10 0.61 9.77
N VAL A 327 0.19 0.42 10.00
CA VAL A 327 1.25 0.94 9.15
C VAL A 327 2.23 -0.18 8.86
N THR A 328 2.58 -0.35 7.59
CA THR A 328 3.61 -1.30 7.19
C THR A 328 4.73 -0.56 6.49
N SER A 329 5.97 -0.92 6.79
CA SER A 329 7.18 -0.41 6.14
C SER A 329 7.99 -1.60 5.62
N VAL A 330 8.38 -1.55 4.35
CA VAL A 330 9.31 -2.51 3.77
C VAL A 330 10.55 -1.74 3.33
N LYS A 331 11.70 -2.20 3.78
CA LYS A 331 13.03 -1.71 3.43
C LYS A 331 13.80 -2.84 2.78
N GLU A 332 14.53 -2.56 1.73
CA GLU A 332 15.44 -3.51 1.12
C GLU A 332 16.79 -2.83 0.89
N ASP A 333 17.85 -3.57 1.16
CA ASP A 333 19.21 -3.07 1.02
C ASP A 333 19.71 -3.16 -0.42
N SER A 334 20.75 -2.38 -0.70
CA SER A 334 21.40 -2.33 -1.99
C SER A 334 22.21 -3.60 -2.26
N PHE A 335 22.37 -3.95 -3.53
CA PHE A 335 23.25 -5.04 -3.97
C PHE A 335 23.83 -4.74 -5.33
N THR A 336 24.90 -5.46 -5.70
CA THR A 336 25.65 -5.21 -6.93
C THR A 336 25.75 -6.48 -7.76
N VAL A 337 25.65 -6.34 -9.08
CA VAL A 337 25.83 -7.40 -10.07
C VAL A 337 26.83 -6.92 -11.11
N GLY A 338 28.06 -7.40 -11.06
CA GLY A 338 29.14 -6.86 -11.89
C GLY A 338 29.38 -5.37 -11.59
N ASN A 339 29.25 -4.52 -12.62
CA ASN A 339 29.40 -3.05 -12.49
C ASN A 339 28.06 -2.32 -12.26
N VAL A 340 26.96 -3.06 -12.15
CA VAL A 340 25.61 -2.51 -11.97
C VAL A 340 25.22 -2.60 -10.50
N ASN A 341 24.94 -1.45 -9.89
CA ASN A 341 24.50 -1.32 -8.51
C ASN A 341 22.99 -1.06 -8.45
N PHE A 342 22.29 -1.86 -7.66
CA PHE A 342 20.88 -1.67 -7.33
C PHE A 342 20.81 -1.01 -5.96
N GLY A 343 20.27 0.20 -5.90
CA GLY A 343 20.15 1.00 -4.69
C GLY A 343 19.16 0.44 -3.67
N LYS A 344 19.15 1.07 -2.49
CA LYS A 344 18.19 0.76 -1.42
C LYS A 344 16.77 1.16 -1.85
N ALA A 345 15.78 0.43 -1.36
CA ALA A 345 14.38 0.83 -1.45
C ALA A 345 13.76 0.88 -0.06
N LYS A 346 12.90 1.86 0.20
CA LYS A 346 12.04 1.89 1.38
C LYS A 346 10.70 2.51 1.01
N ARG A 347 9.60 1.87 1.42
CA ARG A 347 8.29 2.53 1.42
C ARG A 347 7.51 2.13 2.65
N SER A 348 6.76 3.10 3.17
CA SER A 348 5.79 2.91 4.24
C SER A 348 4.41 3.34 3.78
N SER A 349 3.38 2.65 4.23
CA SER A 349 2.00 3.08 3.99
C SER A 349 1.07 2.63 5.11
N GLY A 350 0.03 3.41 5.35
CA GLY A 350 -1.06 3.03 6.22
C GLY A 350 -2.03 2.06 5.55
N ASN A 351 -2.76 1.32 6.37
CA ASN A 351 -3.90 0.51 5.97
C ASN A 351 -5.01 0.62 7.03
N ALA A 352 -6.23 0.29 6.61
CA ALA A 352 -7.37 0.08 7.49
C ALA A 352 -7.89 -1.34 7.28
N THR A 353 -8.44 -1.93 8.33
CA THR A 353 -9.06 -3.26 8.26
C THR A 353 -10.48 -3.20 8.81
N ALA A 354 -11.38 -3.96 8.21
CA ALA A 354 -12.68 -4.27 8.78
C ALA A 354 -12.90 -5.77 8.66
N GLY A 355 -13.29 -6.43 9.76
CA GLY A 355 -13.42 -7.88 9.76
C GLY A 355 -14.35 -8.39 10.83
N VAL A 356 -14.59 -9.69 10.78
CA VAL A 356 -15.36 -10.44 11.76
C VAL A 356 -14.58 -11.69 12.10
N TYR A 357 -14.36 -11.92 13.40
CA TYR A 357 -13.86 -13.18 13.94
C TYR A 357 -15.02 -13.93 14.59
N GLY A 358 -15.06 -15.25 14.47
CA GLY A 358 -16.03 -16.10 15.13
C GLY A 358 -15.34 -17.29 15.77
N GLN A 359 -15.85 -17.71 16.92
CA GLN A 359 -15.43 -18.92 17.60
C GLN A 359 -16.64 -19.63 18.18
N THR A 360 -16.62 -20.96 18.19
CA THR A 360 -17.62 -21.79 18.85
C THR A 360 -17.00 -23.10 19.34
N ARG A 361 -17.54 -23.63 20.44
CA ARG A 361 -17.11 -24.92 20.99
C ARG A 361 -18.05 -26.04 20.57
N VAL A 362 -17.48 -27.11 20.04
CA VAL A 362 -18.18 -28.36 19.68
C VAL A 362 -17.50 -29.53 20.37
N GLY A 363 -17.99 -29.90 21.56
CA GLY A 363 -17.36 -30.90 22.42
C GLY A 363 -15.97 -30.44 22.89
N ALA A 364 -14.94 -31.24 22.65
CA ALA A 364 -13.55 -30.93 22.99
C ALA A 364 -12.82 -30.05 21.94
N VAL A 365 -13.53 -29.62 20.89
CA VAL A 365 -12.97 -28.85 19.77
C VAL A 365 -13.50 -27.43 19.79
N ASP A 366 -12.62 -26.44 19.80
CA ASP A 366 -12.95 -25.04 19.51
C ASP A 366 -12.75 -24.80 18.01
N LEU A 367 -13.83 -24.49 17.29
CA LEU A 367 -13.78 -24.06 15.90
C LEU A 367 -13.70 -22.53 15.85
N TYR A 368 -12.84 -22.01 14.98
CA TYR A 368 -12.68 -20.57 14.82
C TYR A 368 -12.49 -20.20 13.35
N GLY A 369 -12.82 -18.96 13.02
CA GLY A 369 -12.59 -18.41 11.71
C GLY A 369 -12.71 -16.90 11.68
N ASN A 370 -12.23 -16.31 10.61
CA ASN A 370 -12.34 -14.88 10.38
C ASN A 370 -12.47 -14.56 8.90
N ILE A 371 -13.15 -13.47 8.61
CA ILE A 371 -13.13 -12.79 7.32
C ILE A 371 -12.72 -11.35 7.55
N GLU A 372 -11.79 -10.85 6.74
CA GLU A 372 -11.25 -9.51 6.87
C GLU A 372 -11.05 -8.86 5.51
N TYR A 373 -11.44 -7.59 5.41
CA TYR A 373 -11.10 -6.70 4.32
C TYR A 373 -9.99 -5.75 4.80
N GLU A 374 -8.86 -5.72 4.08
CA GLU A 374 -7.79 -4.72 4.28
C GLU A 374 -7.82 -3.71 3.13
N GLN A 375 -7.96 -2.43 3.48
CA GLN A 375 -7.83 -1.28 2.61
C GLN A 375 -6.45 -0.66 2.79
N ARG A 376 -5.61 -0.73 1.75
CA ARG A 376 -4.32 -0.04 1.72
C ARG A 376 -4.53 1.40 1.26
N PHE A 377 -3.92 2.35 1.97
CA PHE A 377 -4.08 3.78 1.66
C PHE A 377 -3.20 4.21 0.49
N SER A 378 -2.01 3.62 0.35
CA SER A 378 -1.19 3.77 -0.86
C SER A 378 -1.58 2.71 -1.88
N ARG A 379 -1.94 3.17 -3.08
CA ARG A 379 -2.06 2.32 -4.28
C ARG A 379 -0.74 1.72 -4.76
N LYS A 380 0.37 2.16 -4.17
CA LYS A 380 1.72 1.73 -4.52
C LYS A 380 2.28 0.88 -3.38
N SER A 381 2.56 -0.38 -3.70
CA SER A 381 3.34 -1.40 -2.98
C SER A 381 4.24 -0.92 -1.85
N TYR A 382 4.35 -1.71 -0.79
CA TYR A 382 5.34 -1.50 0.26
C TYR A 382 6.80 -1.69 -0.23
N ASN A 383 7.05 -2.48 -1.28
CA ASN A 383 8.33 -2.54 -1.99
C ASN A 383 8.46 -1.32 -2.94
N GLY A 384 9.24 -0.31 -2.53
CA GLY A 384 9.45 0.95 -3.27
C GLY A 384 10.31 0.82 -4.53
N GLU A 385 10.46 1.87 -5.34
CA GLU A 385 11.39 1.85 -6.49
C GLU A 385 12.85 1.74 -6.01
N ARG A 386 13.72 1.10 -6.80
CA ARG A 386 15.18 1.10 -6.57
C ARG A 386 15.86 1.87 -7.69
N SER A 387 16.86 2.70 -7.38
CA SER A 387 17.76 3.23 -8.39
C SER A 387 18.68 2.13 -8.92
N ILE A 388 19.06 2.22 -10.19
CA ILE A 388 20.06 1.36 -10.81
C ILE A 388 21.16 2.30 -11.30
N SER A 389 22.37 2.10 -10.80
CA SER A 389 23.54 2.88 -11.20
C SER A 389 24.63 2.01 -11.80
N THR A 390 25.35 2.57 -12.77
CA THR A 390 26.56 1.96 -13.34
C THR A 390 27.69 2.96 -13.18
N ASN A 391 28.83 2.53 -12.62
CA ASN A 391 29.97 3.40 -12.33
C ASN A 391 29.60 4.68 -11.54
N GLY A 392 28.64 4.57 -10.62
CA GLY A 392 28.19 5.69 -9.78
C GLY A 392 27.18 6.64 -10.42
N VAL A 393 26.83 6.46 -11.70
CA VAL A 393 25.82 7.26 -12.40
C VAL A 393 24.50 6.50 -12.44
N GLU A 394 23.39 7.12 -12.03
CA GLU A 394 22.05 6.53 -12.15
C GLU A 394 21.67 6.42 -13.63
N VAL A 395 21.41 5.19 -14.09
CA VAL A 395 21.10 4.88 -15.48
C VAL A 395 19.66 4.43 -15.68
N ALA A 396 19.03 3.94 -14.61
CA ALA A 396 17.70 3.35 -14.67
C ALA A 396 17.05 3.28 -13.27
N LYS A 397 15.76 2.95 -13.23
CA LYS A 397 15.04 2.57 -12.00
C LYS A 397 14.43 1.19 -12.15
N LEU A 398 14.47 0.40 -11.09
CA LEU A 398 13.65 -0.79 -10.95
C LEU A 398 12.31 -0.38 -10.33
N ALA A 399 11.22 -0.70 -11.01
CA ALA A 399 9.88 -0.37 -10.59
C ALA A 399 9.56 -0.91 -9.18
N ALA A 400 8.68 -0.20 -8.47
CA ALA A 400 7.98 -0.76 -7.33
C ALA A 400 7.16 -1.98 -7.76
N LEU A 401 6.81 -2.85 -6.82
CA LEU A 401 5.76 -3.83 -7.07
C LEU A 401 4.41 -3.10 -7.19
N ASP A 402 3.39 -3.76 -7.72
CA ASP A 402 2.01 -3.28 -7.68
C ASP A 402 1.21 -4.21 -6.78
N TYR A 403 0.45 -3.62 -5.86
CA TYR A 403 -0.35 -4.33 -4.88
C TYR A 403 -1.82 -4.00 -5.11
N ASP A 404 -2.69 -4.97 -4.86
CA ASP A 404 -4.13 -4.72 -4.83
C ASP A 404 -4.45 -3.75 -3.68
N GLN A 405 -5.25 -2.73 -3.97
CA GLN A 405 -5.56 -1.66 -3.01
C GLN A 405 -6.52 -2.14 -1.90
N GLY A 406 -7.45 -3.01 -2.26
CA GLY A 406 -8.38 -3.67 -1.35
C GLY A 406 -8.22 -5.18 -1.49
N VAL A 407 -8.11 -5.88 -0.36
CA VAL A 407 -7.86 -7.32 -0.34
C VAL A 407 -8.73 -8.01 0.70
N PHE A 408 -9.08 -9.26 0.43
CA PHE A 408 -9.82 -10.11 1.35
C PHE A 408 -8.93 -11.22 1.91
N ASN A 409 -9.03 -11.41 3.22
CA ASN A 409 -8.36 -12.44 3.97
C ASN A 409 -9.42 -13.34 4.63
N LEU A 410 -9.22 -14.65 4.55
CA LEU A 410 -10.07 -15.68 5.16
C LEU A 410 -9.21 -16.58 6.03
N GLY A 411 -9.67 -16.87 7.24
CA GLY A 411 -9.05 -17.85 8.14
C GLY A 411 -10.08 -18.82 8.68
N LEU A 412 -9.71 -20.09 8.77
CA LEU A 412 -10.51 -21.16 9.35
C LEU A 412 -9.59 -22.08 10.15
N GLY A 413 -10.03 -22.56 11.30
CA GLY A 413 -9.24 -23.53 12.05
C GLY A 413 -10.01 -24.19 13.17
N ALA A 414 -9.35 -25.19 13.74
CA ALA A 414 -9.83 -25.97 14.86
C ALA A 414 -8.72 -26.08 15.91
N LYS A 415 -9.11 -26.07 17.19
CA LYS A 415 -8.25 -26.34 18.33
C LYS A 415 -8.87 -27.50 19.12
N TYR A 416 -8.18 -28.62 19.20
CA TYR A 416 -8.56 -29.78 19.99
C TYR A 416 -7.87 -29.73 21.35
N ASN A 417 -8.67 -29.63 22.42
CA ASN A 417 -8.17 -29.60 23.79
C ASN A 417 -7.97 -31.05 24.26
N VAL A 418 -6.71 -31.50 24.30
CA VAL A 418 -6.35 -32.87 24.68
C VAL A 418 -6.40 -33.04 26.19
N SER A 419 -5.99 -32.01 26.92
CA SER A 419 -6.13 -31.85 28.36
C SER A 419 -6.25 -30.36 28.72
N ASP A 420 -6.43 -30.04 30.00
CA ASP A 420 -6.54 -28.66 30.49
C ASP A 420 -5.29 -27.80 30.22
N ASN A 421 -4.15 -28.44 29.95
CA ASN A 421 -2.86 -27.76 29.76
C ASN A 421 -2.24 -28.01 28.38
N PHE A 422 -2.86 -28.85 27.55
CA PHE A 422 -2.30 -29.23 26.25
C PHE A 422 -3.38 -29.26 25.17
N ASN A 423 -3.12 -28.55 24.09
CA ASN A 423 -3.99 -28.52 22.92
C ASN A 423 -3.22 -28.71 21.61
N MET A 424 -3.94 -29.18 20.61
CA MET A 424 -3.45 -29.28 19.23
C MET A 424 -4.33 -28.40 18.36
N SER A 425 -3.75 -27.71 17.38
CA SER A 425 -4.53 -26.91 16.43
C SER A 425 -4.17 -27.20 14.99
N ALA A 426 -5.15 -27.02 14.12
CA ALA A 426 -4.96 -27.02 12.68
C ALA A 426 -5.69 -25.81 12.10
N GLY A 427 -5.14 -25.19 11.07
CA GLY A 427 -5.73 -24.02 10.46
C GLY A 427 -5.37 -23.87 8.99
N TYR A 428 -6.24 -23.18 8.27
CA TYR A 428 -6.03 -22.76 6.90
C TYR A 428 -6.38 -21.28 6.77
N GLU A 429 -5.50 -20.53 6.12
CA GLU A 429 -5.69 -19.13 5.85
C GLU A 429 -5.42 -18.83 4.38
N LEU A 430 -6.20 -17.90 3.84
CA LEU A 430 -6.06 -17.36 2.51
C LEU A 430 -5.91 -15.84 2.62
N TYR A 431 -4.71 -15.33 2.38
CA TYR A 431 -4.43 -13.88 2.36
C TYR A 431 -4.42 -13.34 0.94
N ASP A 432 -4.86 -12.09 0.77
CA ASP A 432 -4.90 -11.41 -0.52
C ASP A 432 -5.58 -12.24 -1.63
N THR A 433 -6.52 -13.14 -1.25
CA THR A 433 -7.15 -14.15 -2.11
C THR A 433 -6.19 -15.13 -2.83
N LYS A 434 -4.89 -15.08 -2.55
CA LYS A 434 -3.82 -15.66 -3.39
C LYS A 434 -2.74 -16.42 -2.61
N ASN A 435 -2.64 -16.18 -1.30
CA ASN A 435 -1.62 -16.76 -0.43
C ASN A 435 -2.25 -17.77 0.50
N SER A 436 -2.05 -19.05 0.23
CA SER A 436 -2.62 -20.16 1.00
C SER A 436 -1.62 -20.62 2.05
N ILE A 437 -2.04 -20.65 3.31
CA ILE A 437 -1.21 -21.01 4.45
C ILE A 437 -1.92 -22.07 5.26
N PHE A 438 -1.26 -23.21 5.45
CA PHE A 438 -1.68 -24.27 6.35
C PHE A 438 -0.85 -24.21 7.63
N LYS A 439 -1.50 -24.47 8.77
CA LYS A 439 -0.90 -24.38 10.10
C LYS A 439 -1.21 -25.63 10.90
N VAL A 440 -0.22 -26.11 11.63
CA VAL A 440 -0.39 -27.14 12.68
C VAL A 440 0.30 -26.65 13.93
N GLY A 441 -0.41 -26.60 15.05
CA GLY A 441 0.08 -26.05 16.30
C GLY A 441 -0.02 -27.01 17.47
N LEU A 442 0.88 -26.84 18.42
CA LEU A 442 0.86 -27.44 19.75
C LEU A 442 0.83 -26.30 20.77
N GLY A 443 -0.21 -26.26 21.59
CA GLY A 443 -0.39 -25.27 22.65
C GLY A 443 -0.19 -25.90 24.03
N LEU A 444 0.49 -25.16 24.89
CA LEU A 444 0.63 -25.43 26.32
C LEU A 444 0.05 -24.26 27.11
N GLU A 445 -0.74 -24.58 28.13
CA GLU A 445 -1.36 -23.59 29.01
C GLU A 445 -0.88 -23.81 30.45
N PHE A 446 -0.48 -22.74 31.13
CA PHE A 446 0.12 -22.74 32.47
C PHE A 446 -0.67 -21.85 33.44
#